data_AF-A0A960QA83-F1
#
_entry.id   AF-A0A960QA83-F1
#
_cell.length_a   1.000
_cell.length_b   1.000
_cell.length_c   1.000
_cell.angle_alpha   90.00
_cell.angle_beta   90.00
_cell.angle_gamma   90.00
#
_symmetry.space_group_name_H-M   'P 1'
#
loop_
_entity.id
_entity.type
_entity.pdbx_description
1 polymer ?
#
loop_
_entity_poly.entity_id
_entity_poly.type
_entity_poly.pdbx_seq_one_letter_code
_entity_poly.pdbx_strand_id
1 'polypeptide(L)'
;MVSDEERSLLENMTLTINTFFGWDFNSCEALRQGGTFYPIDFANACPDSQVTSLHYHFPWLIRSKIRWAVFCAVTRRPMRKNVDWQPYYDVLAKDLPYRERLAAYAAIARERLEADRFEEFCAKHLGHLDEVLCEFFTSDIARDAVRQKVAALFPKHEIDMFTELFWRRIQYHLEVEYGHGQ
;
A
#
# COMPACT_ATOMS: atom_id res chain seq x y z
N MET A 1 -10.66 13.10 11.54
CA MET A 1 -10.49 11.73 11.01
C MET A 1 -11.28 11.62 9.71
N VAL A 2 -10.85 10.75 8.80
CA VAL A 2 -11.55 10.45 7.54
C VAL A 2 -12.73 9.53 7.86
N SER A 3 -13.93 9.80 7.34
CA SER A 3 -15.09 8.91 7.54
C SER A 3 -14.96 7.64 6.69
N ASP A 4 -15.76 6.61 6.97
CA ASP A 4 -15.77 5.38 6.15
C ASP A 4 -16.14 5.66 4.68
N GLU A 5 -17.04 6.61 4.45
CA GLU A 5 -17.43 7.03 3.10
C GLU A 5 -16.30 7.77 2.36
N GLU A 6 -15.52 8.57 3.09
CA GLU A 6 -14.34 9.24 2.55
C GLU A 6 -13.19 8.23 2.32
N ARG A 7 -13.04 7.23 3.19
CA ARG A 7 -12.08 6.14 3.01
C ARG A 7 -12.41 5.34 1.75
N SER A 8 -13.66 4.92 1.60
CA SER A 8 -14.13 4.22 0.40
C SER A 8 -13.94 5.06 -0.87
N LEU A 9 -14.09 6.38 -0.79
CA LEU A 9 -13.78 7.28 -1.91
C LEU A 9 -12.32 7.15 -2.35
N LEU A 10 -11.41 7.27 -1.39
CA LEU A 10 -9.97 7.24 -1.62
C LEU A 10 -9.51 5.87 -2.11
N GLU A 11 -10.06 4.79 -1.57
CA GLU A 11 -9.81 3.42 -2.04
C GLU A 11 -10.22 3.26 -3.50
N ASN A 12 -11.46 3.62 -3.85
CA ASN A 12 -11.94 3.52 -5.23
C ASN A 12 -11.13 4.40 -6.19
N MET A 13 -10.74 5.60 -5.76
CA MET A 13 -9.91 6.53 -6.52
C MET A 13 -8.51 5.95 -6.79
N THR A 14 -7.83 5.47 -5.75
CA THR A 14 -6.48 4.90 -5.88
C THR A 14 -6.48 3.62 -6.69
N LEU A 15 -7.46 2.73 -6.51
CA LEU A 15 -7.66 1.54 -7.34
C LEU A 15 -7.85 1.90 -8.82
N THR A 16 -8.68 2.90 -9.09
CA THR A 16 -8.93 3.40 -10.45
C THR A 16 -7.65 3.92 -11.08
N ILE A 17 -6.95 4.85 -10.42
CA ILE A 17 -5.70 5.45 -10.94
C ILE A 17 -4.69 4.37 -11.28
N ASN A 18 -4.44 3.45 -10.35
CA ASN A 18 -3.45 2.39 -10.53
C ASN A 18 -3.78 1.48 -11.71
N THR A 19 -4.99 0.95 -11.76
CA THR A 19 -5.37 -0.02 -12.80
C THR A 19 -5.66 0.62 -14.16
N PHE A 20 -5.94 1.92 -14.19
CA PHE A 20 -6.05 2.70 -15.42
C PHE A 20 -4.70 2.90 -16.10
N PHE A 21 -3.62 3.09 -15.32
CA PHE A 21 -2.25 3.21 -15.84
C PHE A 21 -1.46 1.89 -15.86
N GLY A 22 -2.03 0.80 -15.33
CA GLY A 22 -1.40 -0.51 -15.29
C GLY A 22 -0.33 -0.66 -14.20
N TRP A 23 -0.46 0.07 -13.11
CA TRP A 23 0.43 0.01 -11.96
C TRP A 23 -0.13 -0.88 -10.85
N ASP A 24 0.71 -1.76 -10.31
CA ASP A 24 0.42 -2.54 -9.11
C ASP A 24 0.98 -1.87 -7.84
N PHE A 25 1.79 -0.81 -8.00
CA PHE A 25 2.42 -0.05 -6.91
C PHE A 25 2.62 1.42 -7.29
N ASN A 26 2.15 2.33 -6.43
CA ASN A 26 2.14 3.78 -6.66
C ASN A 26 1.90 4.50 -5.32
N SER A 27 2.25 5.78 -5.22
CA SER A 27 1.73 6.67 -4.18
C SER A 27 0.75 7.68 -4.77
N CYS A 28 -0.34 7.95 -4.06
CA CYS A 28 -1.30 8.98 -4.42
C CYS A 28 -1.48 9.97 -3.27
N GLU A 29 -1.46 11.25 -3.60
CA GLU A 29 -1.65 12.39 -2.72
C GLU A 29 -2.91 13.15 -3.13
N ALA A 30 -3.73 13.48 -2.14
CA ALA A 30 -4.93 14.27 -2.35
C ALA A 30 -5.08 15.34 -1.26
N LEU A 31 -5.47 16.55 -1.68
CA LEU A 31 -5.83 17.65 -0.80
C LEU A 31 -7.32 17.52 -0.43
N ARG A 32 -7.64 17.61 0.87
CA ARG A 32 -9.03 17.68 1.34
C ARG A 32 -9.44 19.14 1.57
N GLN A 33 -10.46 19.61 0.87
CA GLN A 33 -11.05 20.94 1.05
C GLN A 33 -12.58 20.85 0.99
N GLY A 34 -13.26 21.34 2.04
CA GLY A 34 -14.73 21.36 2.08
C GLY A 34 -15.37 19.98 1.92
N GLY A 35 -14.74 18.92 2.43
CA GLY A 35 -15.22 17.54 2.28
C GLY A 35 -14.93 16.89 0.91
N THR A 36 -14.30 17.62 -0.02
CA THR A 36 -13.89 17.10 -1.32
C THR A 36 -12.41 16.78 -1.34
N PHE A 37 -12.03 15.66 -1.95
CA PHE A 37 -10.63 15.27 -2.16
C PHE A 37 -10.20 15.60 -3.60
N TYR A 38 -9.10 16.32 -3.73
CA TYR A 38 -8.52 16.74 -4.99
C TYR A 38 -7.17 16.05 -5.16
N PRO A 39 -7.00 15.12 -6.13
CA PRO A 39 -5.70 14.53 -6.43
C PRO A 39 -4.70 15.61 -6.84
N ILE A 40 -3.50 15.60 -6.24
CA ILE A 40 -2.44 16.59 -6.52
C ILE A 40 -1.17 15.94 -7.08
N ASP A 41 -0.84 14.73 -6.62
CA ASP A 41 0.21 13.89 -7.19
C ASP A 41 -0.25 12.43 -7.14
N PHE A 42 -0.28 11.75 -8.27
CA PHE A 42 -0.83 10.40 -8.37
C PHE A 42 -0.14 9.55 -9.45
N ALA A 43 0.96 10.05 -10.01
CA ALA A 43 1.70 9.41 -11.08
C ALA A 43 3.12 9.04 -10.63
N ASN A 44 3.24 8.48 -9.42
CA ASN A 44 4.50 8.11 -8.80
C ASN A 44 4.64 6.59 -8.68
N ALA A 45 4.78 5.91 -9.83
CA ALA A 45 4.86 4.45 -9.94
C ALA A 45 6.19 3.83 -9.43
N CYS A 46 7.00 4.60 -8.71
CA CYS A 46 8.18 4.14 -7.99
C CYS A 46 8.33 4.98 -6.71
N PRO A 47 7.34 4.91 -5.80
CA PRO A 47 7.33 5.79 -4.65
C PRO A 47 8.45 5.43 -3.69
N ASP A 48 8.93 6.44 -2.97
CA ASP A 48 9.87 6.21 -1.89
C ASP A 48 9.21 5.32 -0.83
N SER A 49 9.78 4.14 -0.66
CA SER A 49 9.22 3.06 0.15
C SER A 49 10.15 2.69 1.30
N GLN A 50 10.92 3.67 1.79
CA GLN A 50 11.92 3.50 2.81
C GLN A 50 11.36 3.80 4.21
N VAL A 51 12.00 3.23 5.24
CA VAL A 51 11.67 3.50 6.65
C VAL A 51 11.75 5.00 7.01
N THR A 52 12.61 5.74 6.31
CA THR A 52 12.77 7.19 6.47
C THR A 52 11.62 8.01 5.91
N SER A 53 10.76 7.40 5.09
CA SER A 53 9.71 8.09 4.34
C SER A 53 8.33 7.65 4.82
N LEU A 54 8.15 6.35 5.06
CA LEU A 54 6.91 5.77 5.58
C LEU A 54 6.87 5.65 7.10
N HIS A 55 8.03 5.72 7.75
CA HIS A 55 8.15 5.67 9.21
C HIS A 55 7.44 4.43 9.80
N TYR A 56 6.35 4.67 10.53
CA TYR A 56 5.58 3.63 11.21
C TYR A 56 4.77 2.77 10.23
N HIS A 57 4.47 3.24 9.01
CA HIS A 57 3.77 2.44 7.98
C HIS A 57 4.70 1.48 7.22
N PHE A 58 6.01 1.53 7.48
CA PHE A 58 6.98 0.70 6.76
C PHE A 58 6.71 -0.82 6.90
N PRO A 59 6.42 -1.37 8.10
CA PRO A 59 6.09 -2.80 8.24
C PRO A 59 4.83 -3.20 7.46
N TRP A 60 3.77 -2.37 7.49
CA TRP A 60 2.56 -2.59 6.69
C TRP A 60 2.87 -2.64 5.19
N LEU A 61 3.73 -1.75 4.68
CA LEU A 61 4.13 -1.79 3.28
C LEU A 61 4.85 -3.10 2.94
N ILE A 62 5.83 -3.50 3.76
CA ILE A 62 6.60 -4.73 3.55
C ILE A 62 5.66 -5.94 3.52
N ARG A 63 4.68 -6.00 4.45
CA ARG A 63 3.64 -7.02 4.47
C ARG A 63 2.85 -7.08 3.16
N SER A 64 2.34 -5.95 2.71
CA SER A 64 1.56 -5.83 1.47
C SER A 64 2.37 -6.26 0.24
N LYS A 65 3.64 -5.83 0.16
CA LYS A 65 4.55 -6.22 -0.92
C LYS A 65 4.83 -7.72 -0.94
N ILE A 66 5.09 -8.34 0.23
CA ILE A 66 5.31 -9.78 0.32
C ILE A 66 4.07 -10.55 -0.12
N ARG A 67 2.88 -10.18 0.39
CA ARG A 67 1.61 -10.82 0.00
C ARG A 67 1.42 -10.79 -1.51
N TRP A 68 1.56 -9.61 -2.11
CA TRP A 68 1.37 -9.44 -3.55
C TRP A 68 2.42 -10.22 -4.36
N ALA A 69 3.70 -10.10 -4.00
CA ALA A 69 4.78 -10.78 -4.71
C ALA A 69 4.65 -12.31 -4.65
N VAL A 70 4.33 -12.87 -3.48
CA VAL A 70 4.12 -14.31 -3.30
C VAL A 70 2.89 -14.77 -4.08
N PHE A 71 1.78 -14.04 -4.04
CA PHE A 71 0.60 -14.35 -4.83
C PHE A 71 0.92 -14.41 -6.32
N CYS A 72 1.57 -13.37 -6.87
CA CYS A 72 1.97 -13.33 -8.28
C CYS A 72 2.90 -14.48 -8.65
N ALA A 73 3.90 -14.78 -7.81
CA ALA A 73 4.87 -15.85 -8.07
C ALA A 73 4.23 -17.25 -8.04
N VAL A 74 3.43 -17.56 -7.00
CA VAL A 74 2.82 -18.88 -6.82
C VAL A 74 1.74 -19.14 -7.86
N THR A 75 0.91 -18.13 -8.17
CA THR A 75 -0.17 -18.27 -9.16
C THR A 75 0.32 -18.11 -10.60
N ARG A 76 1.59 -17.72 -10.80
CA ARG A 76 2.16 -17.33 -12.09
C ARG A 76 1.29 -16.30 -12.81
N ARG A 77 0.75 -15.34 -12.04
CA ARG A 77 -0.19 -14.34 -12.56
C ARG A 77 0.44 -13.60 -13.75
N PRO A 78 -0.19 -13.62 -14.92
CA PRO A 78 0.34 -12.90 -16.07
C PRO A 78 0.22 -11.38 -15.84
N MET A 79 1.33 -10.66 -16.03
CA MET A 79 1.31 -9.21 -16.01
C MET A 79 0.60 -8.69 -17.26
N ARG A 80 -0.38 -7.79 -17.09
CA ARG A 80 -0.99 -7.05 -18.20
C ARG A 80 0.01 -6.03 -18.72
N LYS A 81 0.58 -6.30 -19.89
CA LYS A 81 1.63 -5.45 -20.50
C LYS A 81 1.07 -4.22 -21.21
N ASN A 82 -0.16 -4.32 -21.69
CA ASN A 82 -0.83 -3.26 -22.42
C ASN A 82 -1.94 -2.68 -21.57
N VAL A 83 -2.03 -1.37 -21.62
CA VAL A 83 -3.12 -0.63 -21.00
C VAL A 83 -4.36 -0.77 -21.88
N ASP A 84 -5.48 -1.10 -21.25
CA ASP A 84 -6.79 -1.24 -21.89
C ASP A 84 -7.75 -0.26 -21.21
N TRP A 85 -8.16 0.78 -21.94
CA TRP A 85 -9.03 1.83 -21.40
C TRP A 85 -10.51 1.64 -21.76
N GLN A 86 -10.83 0.73 -22.68
CA GLN A 86 -12.19 0.58 -23.18
C GLN A 86 -13.21 0.31 -22.05
N PRO A 87 -12.94 -0.57 -21.07
CA PRO A 87 -13.87 -0.78 -19.97
C PRO A 87 -14.18 0.48 -19.14
N TYR A 88 -13.21 1.38 -18.98
CA TYR A 88 -13.46 2.66 -18.28
C TYR A 88 -14.28 3.61 -19.14
N TYR A 89 -14.03 3.67 -20.45
CA TYR A 89 -14.85 4.48 -21.35
C TYR A 89 -16.29 3.97 -21.44
N ASP A 90 -16.50 2.67 -21.40
CA ASP A 90 -17.84 2.06 -21.37
C ASP A 90 -18.61 2.43 -20.09
N VAL A 91 -17.92 2.55 -18.96
CA VAL A 91 -18.51 3.05 -17.71
C VAL A 91 -18.77 4.56 -17.79
N LEU A 92 -17.86 5.34 -18.39
CA LEU A 92 -18.04 6.78 -18.58
C LEU A 92 -19.27 7.10 -19.43
N ALA A 93 -19.51 6.32 -20.50
CA ALA A 93 -20.64 6.49 -21.41
C ALA A 93 -22.02 6.29 -20.76
N LYS A 94 -22.09 5.68 -19.57
CA LYS A 94 -23.34 5.47 -18.81
C LYS A 94 -23.83 6.72 -18.08
N ASP A 95 -23.03 7.80 -18.05
CA ASP A 95 -23.33 9.08 -17.40
C ASP A 95 -23.79 8.95 -15.93
N LEU A 96 -23.15 8.05 -15.20
CA LEU A 96 -23.48 7.77 -13.80
C LEU A 96 -23.06 8.94 -12.88
N PRO A 97 -23.75 9.13 -11.73
CA PRO A 97 -23.28 10.01 -10.66
C PRO A 97 -21.83 9.69 -10.25
N TYR A 98 -21.07 10.71 -9.84
CA TYR A 98 -19.62 10.58 -9.60
C TYR A 98 -19.24 9.39 -8.71
N ARG A 99 -19.94 9.21 -7.59
CA ARG A 99 -19.70 8.11 -6.64
C ARG A 99 -19.93 6.73 -7.28
N GLU A 100 -21.03 6.58 -8.00
CA GLU A 100 -21.38 5.33 -8.69
C GLU A 100 -20.42 5.03 -9.84
N ARG A 101 -20.03 6.06 -10.61
CA ARG A 101 -19.02 5.93 -11.66
C ARG A 101 -17.68 5.47 -11.10
N LEU A 102 -17.23 6.07 -10.00
CA LEU A 102 -15.97 5.71 -9.37
C LEU A 102 -16.00 4.30 -8.78
N ALA A 103 -17.12 3.88 -8.19
CA ALA A 103 -17.32 2.50 -7.73
C ALA A 103 -17.28 1.51 -8.91
N ALA A 104 -17.89 1.85 -10.05
CA ALA A 104 -17.82 1.03 -11.26
C ALA A 104 -16.40 0.94 -11.84
N TYR A 105 -15.61 2.03 -11.79
CA TYR A 105 -14.18 1.98 -12.12
C TYR A 105 -13.38 1.10 -11.15
N ALA A 106 -13.65 1.19 -9.86
CA ALA A 106 -13.00 0.35 -8.85
C ALA A 106 -13.38 -1.13 -9.00
N ALA A 107 -14.57 -1.45 -9.49
CA ALA A 107 -14.94 -2.83 -9.82
C ALA A 107 -14.05 -3.41 -10.93
N ILE A 108 -13.79 -2.63 -12.00
CA ILE A 108 -12.81 -3.01 -13.03
C ILE A 108 -11.43 -3.23 -12.42
N ALA A 109 -11.03 -2.36 -11.48
CA ALA A 109 -9.75 -2.47 -10.80
C ALA A 109 -9.65 -3.78 -9.97
N ARG A 110 -10.68 -4.10 -9.18
CA ARG A 110 -10.73 -5.33 -8.38
C ARG A 110 -10.67 -6.57 -9.24
N GLU A 111 -11.38 -6.60 -10.37
CA GLU A 111 -11.31 -7.70 -11.33
C GLU A 111 -9.88 -7.84 -11.89
N ARG A 112 -9.29 -6.74 -12.35
CA ARG A 112 -7.93 -6.74 -12.94
C ARG A 112 -6.88 -7.21 -11.95
N LEU A 113 -7.00 -6.82 -10.68
CA LEU A 113 -6.08 -7.21 -9.62
C LEU A 113 -6.40 -8.58 -9.03
N GLU A 114 -7.44 -9.26 -9.50
CA GLU A 114 -7.94 -10.52 -8.95
C GLU A 114 -8.16 -10.44 -7.43
N ALA A 115 -8.72 -9.31 -6.97
CA ALA A 115 -8.75 -8.94 -5.55
C ALA A 115 -9.34 -10.05 -4.66
N ASP A 116 -10.48 -10.63 -5.04
CA ASP A 116 -11.14 -11.68 -4.24
C ASP A 116 -10.27 -12.96 -4.15
N ARG A 117 -9.63 -13.34 -5.27
CA ARG A 117 -8.71 -14.49 -5.32
C ARG A 117 -7.44 -14.22 -4.51
N PHE A 118 -6.95 -12.99 -4.53
CA PHE A 118 -5.80 -12.54 -3.74
C PHE A 118 -6.11 -12.57 -2.24
N GLU A 119 -7.27 -12.06 -1.84
CA GLU A 119 -7.75 -12.07 -0.45
C GLU A 119 -7.93 -13.52 0.06
N GLU A 120 -8.57 -14.39 -0.73
CA GLU A 120 -8.71 -15.82 -0.41
C GLU A 120 -7.33 -16.51 -0.28
N PHE A 121 -6.42 -16.25 -1.23
CA PHE A 121 -5.07 -16.79 -1.20
C PHE A 121 -4.32 -16.38 0.08
N CYS A 122 -4.39 -15.10 0.45
CA CYS A 122 -3.74 -14.61 1.67
C CYS A 122 -4.33 -15.27 2.91
N ALA A 123 -5.65 -15.36 3.01
CA ALA A 123 -6.33 -15.99 4.15
C ALA A 123 -5.95 -17.48 4.28
N LYS A 124 -5.86 -18.19 3.15
CA LYS A 124 -5.58 -19.63 3.13
C LYS A 124 -4.11 -19.98 3.34
N HIS A 125 -3.19 -19.20 2.77
CA HIS A 125 -1.78 -19.57 2.67
C HIS A 125 -0.84 -18.70 3.50
N LEU A 126 -1.25 -17.49 3.88
CA LEU A 126 -0.37 -16.49 4.52
C LEU A 126 -0.87 -16.07 5.91
N GLY A 127 -1.67 -16.89 6.58
CA GLY A 127 -2.21 -16.60 7.92
C GLY A 127 -1.13 -16.39 8.99
N HIS A 128 0.04 -17.02 8.85
CA HIS A 128 1.18 -16.90 9.77
C HIS A 128 2.15 -15.76 9.39
N LEU A 129 1.89 -15.03 8.29
CA LEU A 129 2.82 -13.99 7.82
C LEU A 129 2.97 -12.86 8.84
N ASP A 130 1.91 -12.54 9.57
CA ASP A 130 1.89 -11.44 10.53
C ASP A 130 2.83 -11.74 11.72
N GLU A 131 2.87 -13.00 12.17
CA GLU A 131 3.82 -13.50 13.18
C GLU A 131 5.27 -13.42 12.67
N VAL A 132 5.54 -13.95 11.47
CA VAL A 132 6.87 -13.91 10.84
C VAL A 132 7.40 -12.48 10.70
N LEU A 133 6.52 -11.54 10.34
CA LEU A 133 6.90 -10.12 10.24
C LEU A 133 7.17 -9.50 11.59
N CYS A 134 6.39 -9.84 12.62
CA CYS A 134 6.64 -9.39 13.98
C CYS A 134 8.00 -9.90 14.49
N GLU A 135 8.30 -11.18 14.31
CA GLU A 135 9.61 -11.76 14.64
C GLU A 135 10.74 -11.06 13.89
N PHE A 136 10.58 -10.82 12.58
CA PHE A 136 11.58 -10.11 11.79
C PHE A 136 11.80 -8.68 12.32
N PHE A 137 10.74 -7.89 12.50
CA PHE A 137 10.84 -6.48 12.90
C PHE A 137 11.17 -6.28 14.39
N THR A 138 11.29 -7.34 15.18
CA THR A 138 11.85 -7.31 16.54
C THR A 138 13.30 -7.80 16.60
N SER A 139 13.83 -8.32 15.49
CA SER A 139 15.19 -8.86 15.40
C SER A 139 16.28 -7.78 15.26
N ASP A 140 17.50 -8.15 15.66
CA ASP A 140 18.70 -7.32 15.43
C ASP A 140 18.98 -7.11 13.94
N ILE A 141 18.60 -8.06 13.08
CA ILE A 141 18.77 -7.95 11.62
C ILE A 141 17.93 -6.79 11.07
N ALA A 142 16.67 -6.66 11.51
CA ALA A 142 15.82 -5.56 11.09
C ALA A 142 16.33 -4.22 11.64
N ARG A 143 16.80 -4.19 12.89
CA ARG A 143 17.39 -2.98 13.48
C ARG A 143 18.64 -2.53 12.74
N ASP A 144 19.51 -3.48 12.37
CA ASP A 144 20.70 -3.18 11.59
C ASP A 144 20.34 -2.68 10.18
N ALA A 145 19.34 -3.26 9.53
CA ALA A 145 18.85 -2.75 8.24
C ALA A 145 18.35 -1.30 8.34
N VAL A 146 17.64 -0.94 9.42
CA VAL A 146 17.26 0.46 9.70
C VAL A 146 18.50 1.32 9.87
N ARG A 147 19.49 0.88 10.67
CA ARG A 147 20.75 1.61 10.89
C ARG A 147 21.51 1.85 9.59
N GLN A 148 21.69 0.83 8.76
CA GLN A 148 22.35 0.92 7.46
C GLN A 148 21.65 1.96 6.58
N LYS A 149 20.32 1.96 6.58
CA LYS A 149 19.56 2.91 5.79
C LYS A 149 19.71 4.34 6.28
N VAL A 150 19.71 4.55 7.59
CA VAL A 150 19.97 5.86 8.21
C VAL A 150 21.38 6.34 7.91
N ALA A 151 22.39 5.47 8.05
CA ALA A 151 23.78 5.80 7.77
C ALA A 151 24.03 6.23 6.31
N ALA A 152 23.22 5.77 5.37
CA ALA A 152 23.28 6.18 3.97
C ALA A 152 22.68 7.58 3.69
N LEU A 153 21.87 8.12 4.61
CA LEU A 153 21.10 9.35 4.39
C LEU A 153 21.46 10.49 5.35
N PHE A 154 21.91 10.17 6.56
CA PHE A 154 22.14 11.16 7.62
C PHE A 154 23.63 11.34 7.95
N PRO A 155 24.04 12.55 8.39
CA PRO A 155 25.38 12.79 8.92
C PRO A 155 25.75 11.83 10.06
N LYS A 156 27.04 11.49 10.15
CA LYS A 156 27.56 10.51 11.13
C LYS A 156 27.11 10.72 12.57
N HIS A 157 27.02 11.98 13.02
CA HIS A 157 26.66 12.32 14.39
C HIS A 157 25.16 12.18 14.68
N GLU A 158 24.32 12.00 13.66
CA GLU A 158 22.87 11.84 13.80
C GLU A 158 22.40 10.39 13.63
N ILE A 159 23.30 9.47 13.21
CA ILE A 159 22.94 8.10 12.85
C ILE A 159 22.26 7.36 14.01
N ASP A 160 22.81 7.42 15.21
CA ASP A 160 22.26 6.70 16.36
C ASP A 160 20.88 7.25 16.74
N MET A 161 20.73 8.58 16.73
CA MET A 161 19.48 9.27 17.02
C MET A 161 18.37 8.88 16.04
N PHE A 162 18.64 8.94 14.73
CA PHE A 162 17.64 8.61 13.72
C PHE A 162 17.37 7.11 13.61
N THR A 163 18.38 6.27 13.85
CA THR A 163 18.18 4.81 13.94
C THR A 163 17.18 4.50 15.05
N GLU A 164 17.39 5.06 16.24
CA GLU A 164 16.50 4.86 17.38
C GLU A 164 15.11 5.45 17.14
N LEU A 165 15.02 6.63 16.52
CA LEU A 165 13.74 7.25 16.16
C LEU A 165 12.89 6.34 15.26
N PHE A 166 13.46 5.86 14.16
CA PHE A 166 12.72 5.01 13.22
C PHE A 166 12.43 3.64 13.81
N TRP A 167 13.37 3.07 14.57
CA TRP A 167 13.16 1.82 15.27
C TRP A 167 11.96 1.90 16.22
N ARG A 168 11.90 2.92 17.09
CA ARG A 168 10.77 3.12 18.01
C ARG A 168 9.43 3.27 17.28
N ARG A 169 9.41 3.95 16.13
CA ARG A 169 8.19 4.10 15.32
C ARG A 169 7.72 2.76 14.74
N ILE A 170 8.64 1.89 14.35
CA ILE A 170 8.31 0.52 13.93
C ILE A 170 7.75 -0.27 15.12
N GLN A 171 8.44 -0.26 16.27
CA GLN A 171 7.98 -1.00 17.45
C GLN A 171 6.57 -0.55 17.89
N TYR A 172 6.34 0.75 17.96
CA TYR A 172 5.01 1.31 18.27
C TYR A 172 3.93 0.84 17.28
N HIS A 173 4.22 0.79 15.98
CA HIS A 173 3.27 0.29 15.00
C HIS A 173 2.96 -1.19 15.19
N LEU A 174 3.97 -2.01 15.51
CA LEU A 174 3.77 -3.42 15.78
C LEU A 174 2.87 -3.64 17.00
N GLU A 175 3.07 -2.87 18.07
CA GLU A 175 2.22 -2.92 19.27
C GLU A 175 0.77 -2.55 18.96
N VAL A 176 0.54 -1.51 18.15
CA VAL A 176 -0.82 -1.07 17.77
C VAL A 176 -1.52 -2.08 16.85
N GLU A 177 -0.82 -2.60 15.85
CA GLU A 177 -1.43 -3.49 14.84
C GLU A 177 -1.52 -4.95 15.29
N TYR A 178 -0.52 -5.45 16.01
CA TYR A 178 -0.38 -6.87 16.35
C TYR A 178 -0.38 -7.15 17.86
N GLY A 179 -0.27 -6.14 18.72
CA GLY A 179 -0.22 -6.30 20.18
C GLY A 179 -1.57 -6.58 20.86
N HIS A 180 -2.67 -6.71 20.11
CA HIS A 180 -4.00 -6.99 20.66
C HIS A 180 -4.34 -8.50 20.72
N GLY A 181 -3.32 -9.35 20.92
CA GLY A 181 -3.44 -10.80 20.90
C GLY A 181 -2.48 -11.56 21.81
N GLN A 182 -2.19 -11.04 23.00
CA GLN A 182 -1.65 -11.80 24.13
C GLN A 182 -2.57 -11.67 25.35
#